data_AF-A0A225WYV2-F1
#
_entry.id   AF-A0A225WYV2-F1
#
_cell.length_a   1.000
_cell.length_b   1.000
_cell.length_c   1.000
_cell.angle_alpha   90.00
_cell.angle_beta   90.00
_cell.angle_gamma   90.00
#
_symmetry.space_group_name_H-M   'P 1'
#
loop_
_entity.id
_entity.type
_entity.pdbx_description
1 polymer ?
#
loop_
_entity_poly.entity_id
_entity_poly.type
_entity_poly.pdbx_seq_one_letter_code
_entity_poly.pdbx_strand_id
1 'polypeptide(L)' 'MRRLFTLFPELLLIDCTHKTNRYDHQLCSIMVMDAFGSVQFVQHTVIETNSDWHMRKTMDHFKEAKSVMSKC' A
#
# COMPACT_ATOMS: atom_id res chain seq x y z
N MET A 1 -3.16 -0.29 -16.20
CA MET A 1 -2.13 0.43 -15.44
C MET A 1 -1.54 -0.42 -14.30
N ARG A 2 -1.04 -1.64 -14.57
CA ARG A 2 -0.41 -2.52 -13.54
C ARG A 2 0.95 -3.09 -13.98
N ARG A 3 1.53 -2.55 -15.06
CA ARG A 3 2.70 -3.16 -15.75
C ARG A 3 4.08 -2.64 -15.30
N LEU A 4 4.18 -1.74 -14.32
CA LEU A 4 5.46 -1.10 -13.95
C LEU A 4 6.10 -1.62 -12.66
N PHE A 5 5.45 -2.53 -11.91
CA PHE A 5 5.96 -2.99 -10.62
C PHE A 5 6.85 -4.23 -10.68
N THR A 6 7.25 -4.65 -11.88
CA THR A 6 8.15 -5.79 -12.13
C THR A 6 9.59 -5.52 -11.70
N LEU A 7 9.95 -4.26 -11.43
CA LEU A 7 11.25 -3.88 -10.90
C LEU A 7 11.06 -3.47 -9.43
N PHE A 8 11.74 -4.18 -8.53
CA PHE A 8 11.69 -4.06 -7.06
C PHE A 8 11.27 -2.66 -6.57
N PRO A 9 9.96 -2.44 -6.27
CA PRO A 9 9.52 -1.12 -5.84
C PRO A 9 9.97 -0.88 -4.41
N GLU A 10 10.78 0.15 -4.19
CA GLU A 10 11.16 0.62 -2.86
C GLU A 10 9.92 1.24 -2.19
N LEU A 11 9.58 0.76 -1.00
CA LEU A 11 8.48 1.32 -0.21
C LEU A 11 8.93 2.66 0.35
N LEU A 12 8.31 3.76 -0.09
CA LEU A 12 8.69 5.09 0.34
C LEU A 12 7.88 5.56 1.54
N LEU A 13 6.56 5.36 1.49
CA LEU A 13 5.66 5.94 2.47
C LEU A 13 4.40 5.09 2.60
N ILE A 14 3.93 4.97 3.83
CA ILE A 14 2.56 4.58 4.15
C ILE A 14 1.93 5.76 4.88
N ASP A 15 0.90 6.35 4.28
CA ASP A 15 0.16 7.47 4.85
C ASP A 15 -1.25 7.02 5.21
N CYS A 16 -1.76 7.43 6.37
CA CYS A 16 -3.09 7.07 6.87
C CYS A 16 -3.89 8.32 7.20
N THR A 17 -4.98 8.52 6.47
CA THR A 17 -5.86 9.69 6.63
C THR A 17 -7.09 9.34 7.46
N HIS A 18 -7.37 10.15 8.48
CA HIS A 18 -8.54 9.99 9.35
C HIS A 18 -9.79 10.62 8.73
N LYS A 19 -10.97 10.29 9.27
CA LYS A 19 -12.27 10.87 8.88
C LYS A 19 -12.64 10.70 7.40
N THR A 20 -12.10 9.66 6.76
CA THR A 20 -12.45 9.31 5.37
C THR A 20 -13.83 8.66 5.22
N ASN A 21 -14.49 8.29 6.33
CA ASN A 21 -15.83 7.71 6.33
C ASN A 21 -16.60 8.10 7.61
N ARG A 22 -17.94 8.00 7.60
CA ARG A 22 -18.84 8.20 8.75
C ARG A 22 -18.48 7.36 9.97
N TYR A 23 -17.81 6.23 9.76
CA TYR A 23 -17.37 5.31 10.79
C TYR A 23 -15.93 5.58 11.29
N ASP A 24 -15.35 6.73 10.95
CA ASP A 24 -14.00 7.18 11.35
C ASP A 24 -12.86 6.18 11.05
N HIS A 25 -13.06 5.33 10.06
CA HIS A 25 -12.02 4.46 9.55
C HIS A 25 -10.96 5.28 8.84
N GLN A 26 -9.73 4.79 8.90
CA GLN A 26 -8.57 5.41 8.32
C GLN A 26 -8.32 4.82 6.93
N LEU A 27 -8.12 5.67 5.93
CA LEU A 27 -7.67 5.24 4.62
C LEU A 27 -6.13 5.29 4.60
N CYS A 28 -5.52 4.12 4.56
CA CYS A 28 -4.08 4.00 4.40
C CYS A 28 -3.70 3.77 2.93
N SER A 29 -2.71 4.52 2.47
CA SER A 29 -2.22 4.54 1.11
C SER A 29 -0.74 4.20 1.08
N ILE A 30 -0.36 3.24 0.24
CA ILE A 30 1.02 2.82 0.07
C ILE A 30 1.59 3.47 -1.17
N MET A 31 2.68 4.19 -0.99
CA MET A 31 3.46 4.83 -2.04
C MET A 31 4.78 4.08 -2.24
N VAL A 32 5.11 3.81 -3.50
CA VAL A 32 6.38 3.20 -3.88
C VAL A 32 7.07 4.01 -4.96
N MET A 33 8.39 3.90 -5.01
CA MET A 33 9.19 4.30 -6.15
C MET A 33 9.33 3.12 -7.11
N ASP A 34 9.14 3.34 -8.40
CA ASP A 34 9.58 2.38 -9.42
C ASP A 34 11.10 2.51 -9.69
N ALA A 35 11.65 1.58 -10.46
CA ALA A 35 13.09 1.58 -10.76
C ALA A 35 13.54 2.72 -11.69
N PHE A 36 12.61 3.48 -12.26
CA PHE A 36 12.90 4.68 -13.05
C PHE A 36 12.83 5.96 -12.19
N GLY A 37 12.62 5.83 -10.88
CA GLY A 37 12.53 6.95 -9.96
C GLY A 37 11.15 7.62 -9.93
N SER A 38 10.15 7.04 -10.60
CA SER A 38 8.78 7.58 -10.57
C SER A 38 8.06 7.10 -9.31
N VAL A 39 7.35 8.02 -8.66
CA VAL A 39 6.66 7.76 -7.40
C VAL A 39 5.15 7.67 -7.65
N GLN A 40 4.52 6.59 -7.19
CA GLN A 40 3.07 6.40 -7.33
C GLN A 40 2.45 5.67 -6.13
N PHE A 41 1.17 5.96 -5.89
CA PHE A 41 0.35 5.18 -4.95
C PHE A 41 -0.10 3.88 -5.61
N VAL A 42 0.13 2.75 -4.94
CA VAL A 42 -0.06 1.41 -5.52
C VAL A 42 -1.13 0.60 -4.84
N GLN A 43 -1.45 0.92 -3.60
CA GLN A 43 -2.47 0.23 -2.83
C GLN A 43 -3.12 1.21 -1.87
N HIS A 44 -4.44 1.09 -1.75
CA HIS A 44 -5.26 1.81 -0.79
C HIS A 44 -6.04 0.79 0.01
N THR A 45 -6.04 0.91 1.33
CA THR A 45 -6.71 0.00 2.26
C THR A 45 -7.41 0.79 3.34
N VAL A 46 -8.66 0.44 3.62
CA VAL A 46 -9.39 1.00 4.75
C VAL A 46 -9.10 0.15 5.98
N ILE A 47 -8.64 0.77 7.06
CA ILE A 47 -8.38 0.13 8.34
C ILE A 47 -9.17 0.85 9.44
N GLU A 48 -9.56 0.11 10.48
CA GLU A 48 -10.27 0.70 11.62
C GLU A 48 -9.36 1.65 12.42
N THR A 49 -8.11 1.24 12.64
CA THR A 49 -7.11 2.04 13.39
C THR A 49 -5.71 1.80 12.82
N ASN A 50 -4.80 2.77 12.96
CA ASN A 50 -3.37 2.64 12.64
C ASN A 50 -2.56 1.89 13.72
N SER A 51 -3.19 1.07 14.55
CA SER A 51 -2.48 0.24 15.53
C SER A 51 -1.55 -0.76 14.82
N ASP A 52 -0.46 -1.15 15.49
CA ASP A 52 0.60 -2.02 14.94
C ASP A 52 0.07 -3.26 14.23
N TRP A 53 -0.94 -3.92 14.80
CA TRP A 53 -1.54 -5.12 14.20
C TRP A 53 -2.19 -4.85 12.83
N HIS A 54 -2.91 -3.74 12.69
CA HIS A 54 -3.58 -3.36 11.43
C HIS A 54 -2.56 -2.93 10.37
N MET A 55 -1.53 -2.19 10.77
CA MET A 55 -0.45 -1.77 9.89
C MET A 55 0.37 -2.97 9.38
N ARG A 56 0.67 -3.91 10.27
CA ARG A 56 1.33 -5.17 9.90
C ARG A 56 0.49 -5.96 8.91
N LYS A 57 -0.81 -6.11 9.16
CA LYS A 57 -1.73 -6.80 8.26
C LYS A 57 -1.79 -6.10 6.89
N THR A 58 -1.82 -4.78 6.85
CA THR A 58 -1.76 -4.00 5.61
C THR A 58 -0.48 -4.29 4.81
N MET A 59 0.67 -4.36 5.48
CA MET A 59 1.93 -4.74 4.86
C MET A 59 1.97 -6.19 4.36
N ASP A 60 1.41 -7.13 5.13
CA ASP A 60 1.37 -8.54 4.75
C ASP A 60 0.51 -8.72 3.48
N HIS A 61 -0.65 -8.07 3.42
CA HIS A 61 -1.50 -8.04 2.23
C HIS A 61 -0.77 -7.45 1.00
N PHE A 62 0.02 -6.38 1.20
CA PHE A 62 0.81 -5.79 0.13
C PHE A 62 1.89 -6.75 -0.39
N LYS A 63 2.57 -7.49 0.50
CA LYS A 63 3.57 -8.50 0.12
C LYS A 63 2.95 -9.67 -0.63
N GLU A 64 1.79 -10.15 -0.19
CA GLU A 64 1.03 -11.20 -0.87
C GLU A 64 0.61 -10.77 -2.28
N ALA A 65 0.10 -9.54 -2.42
CA ALA A 65 -0.25 -8.98 -3.72
C ALA A 65 0.97 -8.89 -4.67
N LYS A 66 2.16 -8.54 -4.16
CA LYS A 66 3.40 -8.57 -4.95
C LYS A 66 3.80 -9.98 -5.36
N SER A 67 3.69 -10.98 -4.48
CA SER A 67 4.04 -12.37 -4.79
C SER A 67 3.17 -12.95 -5.91
N VAL A 68 1.91 -12.49 -6.03
CA VAL A 68 1.02 -12.89 -7.14
C VAL A 68 1.44 -12.17 -8.43
N MET A 69 1.76 -10.88 -8.36
CA MET A 69 2.16 -10.09 -9.54
C MET A 69 3.51 -10.52 -10.15
N SER A 70 4.45 -11.02 -9.36
CA SER A 70 5.73 -11.56 -9.88
C SER A 70 5.58 -12.89 -10.63
N LYS A 71 4.42 -13.56 -10.54
CA LYS A 71 4.16 -14.86 -11.18
C LYS A 71 3.31 -14.74 -12.45
N CYS A 72 2.86 -13.54 -12.84
CA CYS A 72 2.06 -13.28 -14.03
C CYS A 72 2.87 -12.68 -15.17
#